data_AF-A0A7X9BB91-F1
#
_entry.id   AF-A0A7X9BB91-F1
#
_cell.length_a   1.000
_cell.length_b   1.000
_cell.length_c   1.000
_cell.angle_alpha   90.00
_cell.angle_beta   90.00
_cell.angle_gamma   90.00
#
_symmetry.space_group_name_H-M   'P 1'
#
loop_
_entity.id
_entity.type
_entity.pdbx_description
1 polymer ?
#
loop_
_entity_poly.entity_id
_entity_poly.type
_entity_poly.pdbx_seq_one_letter_code
_entity_poly.pdbx_strand_id
1 'polypeptide(L)'
;MKKEFDDYFDYTNIHQEEWDYIIREASSINNSVEIIRELESLKKKIAILTKIHTLNEMKVKIEYLREHRKIYCPVIFVPPGIKKHNVVIPNGQILIDDLKKNVRLWNENGGNGLLFDKNLSNDTDGKVKSLEFLLRR
;
A
#
# COMPACT_ATOMS: atom_id res chain seq x y z
N MET A 1 14.66 -16.41 6.84
CA MET A 1 13.64 -15.37 6.57
C MET A 1 14.15 -13.94 6.71
N LYS A 2 14.33 -13.35 7.90
CA LYS A 2 14.66 -11.89 7.97
C LYS A 2 15.98 -11.55 7.26
N LYS A 3 17.03 -12.35 7.49
CA LYS A 3 18.32 -12.20 6.81
C LYS A 3 18.21 -12.36 5.29
N GLU A 4 17.44 -13.33 4.81
CA GLU A 4 17.24 -13.55 3.37
C GLU A 4 16.52 -12.37 2.69
N PHE A 5 15.56 -11.73 3.39
CA PHE A 5 14.92 -10.52 2.88
C PHE A 5 15.89 -9.33 2.87
N ASP A 6 16.67 -9.15 3.94
CA ASP A 6 17.67 -8.08 4.02
C ASP A 6 18.73 -8.27 2.91
N ASP A 7 19.25 -9.49 2.73
CA ASP A 7 20.20 -9.84 1.66
C ASP A 7 19.59 -9.63 0.26
N TYR A 8 18.29 -9.91 0.07
CA TYR A 8 17.60 -9.66 -1.20
C TYR A 8 17.42 -8.17 -1.49
N PHE A 9 17.12 -7.34 -0.48
CA PHE A 9 17.04 -5.90 -0.69
C PHE A 9 18.41 -5.31 -1.04
N ASP A 10 19.49 -5.81 -0.43
CA ASP A 10 20.85 -5.46 -0.83
C ASP A 10 21.16 -5.88 -2.27
N TYR A 11 20.69 -7.07 -2.69
CA TYR A 11 20.77 -7.50 -4.08
C TYR A 11 20.05 -6.54 -5.03
N THR A 12 18.84 -6.06 -4.68
CA THR A 12 18.10 -5.09 -5.51
C THR A 12 18.79 -3.72 -5.65
N ASN A 13 19.76 -3.39 -4.77
CA ASN A 13 20.56 -2.16 -4.91
C ASN A 13 21.55 -2.28 -6.08
N ILE A 14 22.02 -3.50 -6.35
CA ILE A 14 23.00 -3.80 -7.40
C ILE A 14 22.27 -4.18 -8.71
N HIS A 15 21.10 -4.82 -8.58
CA HIS A 15 20.25 -5.31 -9.67
C HIS A 15 18.95 -4.50 -9.74
N GLN A 16 19.02 -3.33 -10.38
CA GLN A 16 17.89 -2.38 -10.44
C GLN A 16 16.67 -2.95 -11.20
N GLU A 17 16.91 -3.89 -12.11
CA GLU A 17 15.91 -4.64 -12.86
C GLU A 17 14.96 -5.47 -11.97
N GLU A 18 15.40 -5.85 -10.77
CA GLU A 18 14.58 -6.65 -9.86
C GLU A 18 13.33 -5.91 -9.40
N TRP A 19 13.46 -4.60 -9.11
CA TRP A 19 12.29 -3.80 -8.74
C TRP A 19 11.27 -3.74 -9.88
N ASP A 20 11.76 -3.67 -11.11
CA ASP A 20 10.93 -3.68 -12.31
C ASP A 20 10.16 -4.99 -12.43
N TYR A 21 10.86 -6.13 -12.32
CA TYR A 21 10.27 -7.45 -12.34
C TYR A 21 9.22 -7.64 -11.24
N ILE A 22 9.58 -7.40 -9.97
CA ILE A 22 8.69 -7.61 -8.82
C ILE A 22 7.43 -6.77 -8.94
N ILE A 23 7.55 -5.49 -9.32
CA ILE A 23 6.43 -4.55 -9.33
C ILE A 23 5.56 -4.76 -10.58
N ARG A 24 6.15 -4.95 -11.76
CA ARG A 24 5.38 -5.01 -13.00
C ARG A 24 4.63 -6.34 -13.16
N GLU A 25 5.24 -7.44 -12.73
CA GLU A 25 4.63 -8.77 -12.78
C GLU A 25 3.62 -9.02 -11.65
N ALA A 26 3.50 -8.10 -10.68
CA ALA A 26 2.52 -8.22 -9.61
C ALA A 26 1.08 -8.16 -10.16
N SER A 27 0.30 -9.20 -9.85
CA SER A 27 -1.13 -9.23 -10.14
C SER A 27 -1.91 -8.31 -9.20
N SER A 28 -3.00 -7.74 -9.70
CA SER A 28 -3.94 -7.01 -8.85
C SER A 28 -4.68 -7.99 -7.94
N ILE A 29 -4.91 -7.58 -6.70
CA ILE A 29 -5.61 -8.40 -5.69
C ILE A 29 -7.03 -7.88 -5.57
N ASN A 30 -8.02 -8.78 -5.60
CA ASN A 30 -9.43 -8.49 -5.30
C ASN A 30 -9.94 -7.20 -5.97
N ASN A 31 -9.71 -7.06 -7.28
CA ASN A 31 -10.17 -5.95 -8.13
C ASN A 31 -9.70 -4.55 -7.67
N SER A 32 -8.62 -4.49 -6.87
CA SER A 32 -8.16 -3.25 -6.22
C SER A 32 -7.84 -2.11 -7.19
N VAL A 33 -7.28 -2.40 -8.37
CA VAL A 33 -6.92 -1.37 -9.36
C VAL A 33 -8.17 -0.68 -9.89
N GLU A 34 -9.18 -1.46 -10.24
CA GLU A 34 -10.47 -1.00 -10.76
C GLU A 34 -11.22 -0.19 -9.69
N ILE A 35 -11.24 -0.68 -8.44
CA ILE A 35 -11.88 0.02 -7.32
C ILE A 35 -11.18 1.35 -7.04
N ILE A 36 -9.85 1.41 -7.04
CA ILE A 36 -9.12 2.67 -6.83
C ILE A 36 -9.46 3.68 -7.93
N ARG A 37 -9.51 3.26 -9.20
CA ARG A 37 -9.92 4.13 -10.31
C ARG A 37 -11.36 4.62 -10.16
N GLU A 38 -12.26 3.78 -9.68
CA GLU A 38 -13.64 4.19 -9.39
C GLU A 38 -13.72 5.19 -8.23
N LEU A 39 -12.95 4.98 -7.15
CA LEU A 39 -12.86 5.95 -6.06
C LEU A 39 -12.31 7.31 -6.54
N GLU A 40 -11.36 7.31 -7.48
CA GLU A 40 -10.86 8.54 -8.13
C GLU A 40 -11.94 9.22 -8.98
N SER A 41 -12.70 8.47 -9.78
CA SER A 41 -13.79 9.02 -10.61
C SER A 41 -14.91 9.63 -9.75
N LEU A 42 -15.18 9.03 -8.60
CA LEU A 42 -16.09 9.52 -7.55
C LEU A 42 -15.49 10.68 -6.72
N LYS A 43 -14.25 11.11 -7.01
CA LYS A 43 -13.52 12.17 -6.29
C LYS A 43 -13.42 11.93 -4.78
N LYS A 44 -13.35 10.66 -4.36
CA LYS A 44 -13.13 10.29 -2.97
C LYS A 44 -11.72 10.72 -2.56
N LYS A 45 -11.57 11.16 -1.30
CA LYS A 45 -10.28 11.55 -0.73
C LYS A 45 -9.49 10.31 -0.36
N ILE A 46 -8.73 9.78 -1.32
CA ILE A 46 -7.87 8.61 -1.13
C ILE A 46 -6.41 8.95 -1.47
N ALA A 47 -5.49 8.18 -0.89
CA ALA A 47 -4.08 8.23 -1.19
C ALA A 47 -3.46 6.83 -1.00
N ILE A 48 -2.39 6.54 -1.74
CA ILE A 48 -1.58 5.33 -1.55
C ILE A 48 -0.42 5.67 -0.63
N LEU A 49 -0.39 5.05 0.55
CA LEU A 49 0.71 5.20 1.51
C LEU A 49 1.57 3.93 1.52
N THR A 50 2.75 3.98 0.91
CA THR A 50 3.60 2.79 0.69
C THR A 50 5.02 3.00 1.19
N LYS A 51 5.64 1.94 1.72
CA LYS A 51 7.06 1.99 2.09
C LYS A 51 7.96 1.83 0.87
N ILE A 52 9.16 2.36 0.97
CA ILE A 52 10.25 2.12 0.02
C ILE A 52 11.50 1.68 0.77
N HIS A 53 12.33 0.89 0.09
CA HIS A 53 13.68 0.48 0.49
C HIS A 53 14.71 1.33 -0.26
N THR A 54 14.43 1.66 -1.53
CA THR A 54 15.33 2.40 -2.41
C THR A 54 14.60 3.49 -3.20
N LEU A 55 15.34 4.46 -3.73
CA LEU A 55 14.77 5.44 -4.66
C LEU A 55 14.37 4.81 -6.01
N ASN A 56 15.02 3.72 -6.40
CA ASN A 56 14.65 2.98 -7.60
C ASN A 56 13.27 2.31 -7.43
N GLU A 57 13.00 1.69 -6.28
CA GLU A 57 11.67 1.16 -5.94
C GLU A 57 10.59 2.26 -6.03
N MET A 58 10.89 3.45 -5.49
CA MET A 58 10.00 4.61 -5.58
C MET A 58 9.67 4.96 -7.04
N LYS A 59 10.69 5.05 -7.89
CA LYS A 59 10.56 5.35 -9.33
C LYS A 59 9.69 4.30 -10.04
N VAL A 60 10.01 3.01 -9.88
CA VAL A 60 9.25 1.93 -10.53
C VAL A 60 7.80 1.91 -10.05
N LYS A 61 7.54 2.08 -8.74
CA LYS A 61 6.18 2.15 -8.21
C LYS A 61 5.37 3.28 -8.84
N ILE A 62 5.95 4.47 -8.97
CA ILE A 62 5.21 5.61 -9.53
C ILE A 62 4.96 5.42 -11.03
N GLU A 63 5.95 4.98 -11.80
CA GLU A 63 5.79 4.67 -13.23
C GLU A 63 4.73 3.61 -13.45
N TYR A 64 4.76 2.52 -12.66
CA TYR A 64 3.75 1.48 -12.76
C TYR A 64 2.34 1.98 -12.47
N LEU A 65 2.16 2.73 -11.37
CA LEU A 65 0.86 3.27 -11.00
C LEU A 65 0.30 4.23 -12.06
N ARG A 66 1.14 5.12 -12.59
CA ARG A 66 0.73 6.17 -13.54
C ARG A 66 0.58 5.64 -14.97
N GLU A 67 1.55 4.89 -15.45
CA GLU A 67 1.62 4.50 -16.85
C GLU A 67 0.86 3.21 -17.14
N HIS A 68 0.93 2.23 -16.23
CA HIS A 68 0.38 0.89 -16.46
C HIS A 68 -0.99 0.72 -15.79
N ARG A 69 -1.11 1.19 -14.54
CA ARG A 69 -2.36 1.09 -13.77
C ARG A 69 -3.26 2.31 -13.87
N LYS A 70 -2.83 3.42 -14.50
CA LYS A 70 -3.68 4.63 -14.70
C LYS A 70 -4.38 5.09 -13.41
N ILE A 71 -3.68 4.98 -12.28
CA ILE A 71 -4.11 5.47 -10.96
C ILE A 71 -3.43 6.81 -10.76
N TYR A 72 -4.14 7.84 -10.28
CA TYR A 72 -3.62 9.22 -10.19
C TYR A 72 -3.76 9.87 -8.82
N CYS A 73 -4.40 9.21 -7.85
CA CYS A 73 -4.49 9.68 -6.48
C CYS A 73 -3.08 9.89 -5.88
N PRO A 74 -2.94 10.76 -4.88
CA PRO A 74 -1.66 11.02 -4.24
C PRO A 74 -0.97 9.73 -3.79
N VAL A 75 0.33 9.62 -4.07
CA VAL A 75 1.18 8.53 -3.59
C VAL A 75 2.17 9.13 -2.61
N ILE A 76 2.15 8.62 -1.38
CA ILE A 76 2.97 9.08 -0.27
C ILE A 76 3.94 7.95 0.07
N PHE A 77 5.23 8.23 -0.06
CA PHE A 77 6.28 7.27 0.20
C PHE A 77 6.80 7.40 1.63
N VAL A 78 6.95 6.26 2.30
CA VAL A 78 7.48 6.16 3.66
C VAL A 78 8.91 5.63 3.58
N PRO A 79 9.92 6.41 4.01
CA PRO A 79 11.32 5.98 3.92
C PRO A 79 11.61 4.72 4.76
N PRO A 80 12.74 4.03 4.46
CA PRO A 80 13.21 2.90 5.24
C PRO A 80 13.32 3.26 6.72
N GLY A 81 12.93 2.33 7.61
CA GLY A 81 12.98 2.55 9.07
C GLY A 81 11.89 3.47 9.65
N ILE A 82 11.19 4.26 8.82
CA ILE A 82 10.15 5.18 9.28
C ILE A 82 8.78 4.48 9.39
N LYS A 83 7.97 4.85 10.39
CA LYS A 83 6.61 4.34 10.59
C LYS A 83 5.62 5.19 9.80
N LYS A 84 4.55 4.58 9.28
CA LYS A 84 3.53 5.27 8.47
C LYS A 84 2.93 6.50 9.18
N HIS A 85 2.60 6.38 10.47
CA HIS A 85 2.04 7.48 11.27
C HIS A 85 3.02 8.64 11.50
N ASN A 86 4.32 8.47 11.24
CA ASN A 86 5.29 9.58 11.31
C ASN A 86 5.30 10.42 10.03
N VAL A 87 4.82 9.87 8.91
CA VAL A 87 4.76 10.56 7.61
C VAL A 87 3.38 11.18 7.39
N VAL A 88 2.31 10.47 7.78
CA VAL A 88 0.94 10.94 7.70
C VAL A 88 0.31 10.86 9.08
N ILE A 89 -0.21 11.98 9.58
CA ILE A 89 -0.90 12.05 10.87
C ILE A 89 -2.21 11.27 10.76
N PRO A 90 -2.46 10.22 11.57
CA PRO A 90 -3.65 9.40 11.41
C PRO A 90 -4.96 10.15 11.57
N ASN A 91 -5.16 10.95 12.63
CA ASN A 91 -6.31 11.87 12.82
C ASN A 91 -7.68 11.31 12.36
N GLY A 92 -8.05 10.12 12.83
CA GLY A 92 -9.30 9.42 12.46
C GLY A 92 -9.36 8.87 11.03
N GLN A 93 -8.32 9.05 10.22
CA GLN A 93 -8.25 8.52 8.85
C GLN A 93 -8.14 7.01 8.83
N ILE A 94 -8.66 6.41 7.76
CA ILE A 94 -8.63 4.97 7.55
C ILE A 94 -7.27 4.57 6.96
N LEU A 95 -6.64 3.54 7.54
CA LEU A 95 -5.50 2.85 6.93
C LEU A 95 -5.90 1.40 6.64
N ILE A 96 -5.75 0.97 5.39
CA ILE A 96 -5.90 -0.44 5.00
C ILE A 96 -4.51 -0.97 4.70
N ASP A 97 -4.07 -1.98 5.46
CA ASP A 97 -2.71 -2.53 5.39
C ASP A 97 -2.74 -4.01 5.78
N ASP A 98 -1.94 -4.84 5.13
CA ASP A 98 -1.84 -6.27 5.41
C ASP A 98 -0.91 -6.58 6.59
N LEU A 99 -0.05 -5.63 6.97
CA LEU A 99 0.84 -5.79 8.11
C LEU A 99 0.16 -5.34 9.42
N LYS A 100 -0.18 -6.31 10.28
CA LYS A 100 -0.77 -6.09 11.62
C LYS A 100 -0.06 -5.02 12.44
N LYS A 101 1.28 -4.94 12.35
CA LYS A 101 2.07 -3.92 13.05
C LYS A 101 1.74 -2.50 12.58
N ASN A 102 1.57 -2.29 11.27
CA ASN A 102 1.21 -0.98 10.72
C ASN A 102 -0.20 -0.57 11.18
N VAL A 103 -1.17 -1.48 11.09
CA VAL A 103 -2.55 -1.28 11.55
C VAL A 103 -2.59 -0.90 13.02
N ARG A 104 -1.92 -1.68 13.89
CA ARG A 104 -1.87 -1.41 15.32
C ARG A 104 -1.26 -0.05 15.62
N LEU A 105 -0.09 0.24 15.04
CA LEU A 105 0.59 1.53 15.24
C LEU A 105 -0.22 2.71 14.70
N TRP A 106 -1.06 2.52 13.69
CA TRP A 106 -1.96 3.57 13.19
C TRP A 106 -3.08 3.86 14.20
N ASN A 107 -3.67 2.80 14.78
CA ASN A 107 -4.71 2.92 15.81
C ASN A 107 -4.19 3.56 17.10
N GLU A 108 -3.00 3.13 17.57
CA GLU A 108 -2.32 3.70 18.74
C GLU A 108 -2.05 5.21 18.58
N ASN A 109 -2.02 5.73 17.35
CA ASN A 109 -1.78 7.13 17.03
C ASN A 109 -3.05 7.85 16.54
N GLY A 110 -4.23 7.35 16.92
CA GLY A 110 -5.52 8.02 16.72
C GLY A 110 -6.14 7.83 15.34
N GLY A 111 -5.74 6.81 14.58
CA GLY A 111 -6.33 6.44 13.29
C GLY A 111 -7.32 5.27 13.35
N ASN A 112 -7.89 4.94 12.20
CA ASN A 112 -8.83 3.83 12.00
C ASN A 112 -8.24 2.77 11.04
N GLY A 113 -7.42 1.88 11.57
CA GLY A 113 -6.74 0.83 10.83
C GLY A 113 -7.60 -0.41 10.63
N LEU A 114 -7.62 -0.91 9.39
CA LEU A 114 -8.27 -2.15 8.96
C LEU A 114 -7.20 -3.09 8.40
N LEU A 115 -7.17 -4.33 8.90
CA LEU A 115 -6.26 -5.35 8.41
C LEU A 115 -6.77 -5.93 7.09
N PHE A 116 -5.96 -5.84 6.04
CA PHE A 116 -6.27 -6.49 4.78
C PHE A 116 -5.93 -7.99 4.84
N ASP A 117 -6.88 -8.83 4.47
CA ASP A 117 -6.66 -10.28 4.34
C ASP A 117 -7.47 -10.84 3.16
N LYS A 118 -6.77 -11.16 2.08
CA LYS A 118 -7.37 -11.62 0.82
C LYS A 118 -8.14 -12.95 0.94
N ASN A 119 -7.89 -13.72 2.00
CA ASN A 119 -8.48 -15.05 2.20
C ASN A 119 -9.73 -15.01 3.09
N LEU A 120 -10.16 -13.83 3.55
CA LEU A 120 -11.38 -13.68 4.33
C LEU A 120 -12.62 -14.05 3.49
N SER A 121 -13.55 -14.77 4.11
CA SER A 121 -14.87 -15.01 3.52
C SER A 121 -15.67 -13.70 3.43
N ASN A 122 -15.71 -12.95 4.54
CA ASN A 122 -16.44 -11.70 4.68
C ASN A 122 -15.63 -10.67 5.49
N ASP A 123 -15.96 -9.40 5.27
CA ASP A 123 -15.41 -8.28 6.05
C ASP A 123 -15.91 -8.31 7.50
N THR A 124 -15.13 -7.71 8.39
CA THR A 124 -15.42 -7.53 9.82
C THR A 124 -14.97 -6.14 10.26
N ASP A 125 -15.36 -5.68 11.45
CA ASP A 125 -15.06 -4.32 11.93
C ASP A 125 -13.57 -3.92 11.89
N GLY A 126 -12.66 -4.90 11.99
CA GLY A 126 -11.21 -4.67 11.98
C GLY A 126 -10.47 -5.29 10.80
N LYS A 127 -11.16 -6.00 9.89
CA LYS A 127 -10.51 -6.67 8.77
C LYS A 127 -11.36 -6.62 7.51
N VAL A 128 -10.70 -6.40 6.38
CA VAL A 128 -11.35 -6.30 5.07
C VAL A 128 -10.67 -7.22 4.09
N LYS A 129 -11.46 -7.86 3.22
CA LYS A 129 -10.94 -8.70 2.15
C LYS A 129 -10.61 -7.90 0.90
N SER A 130 -11.24 -6.75 0.74
CA SER A 130 -11.19 -5.97 -0.49
C SER A 130 -11.56 -4.50 -0.23
N LEU A 131 -11.49 -3.66 -1.27
CA LEU A 131 -11.70 -2.22 -1.15
C LEU A 131 -13.15 -1.79 -1.45
N GLU A 132 -14.02 -2.70 -1.89
CA GLU A 132 -15.39 -2.39 -2.35
C GLU A 132 -16.23 -1.67 -1.29
N PHE A 133 -16.00 -1.92 0.00
CA PHE A 133 -16.73 -1.23 1.06
C PHE A 133 -16.52 0.30 1.03
N LEU A 134 -15.41 0.78 0.46
CA LEU A 134 -15.13 2.21 0.29
C LEU A 134 -16.04 2.86 -0.75
N LEU A 135 -16.61 2.10 -1.70
CA LEU A 135 -17.54 2.63 -2.70
C LEU A 135 -18.87 3.05 -2.09
N ARG A 136 -19.25 2.46 -0.95
CA ARG A 136 -20.53 2.70 -0.26
C ARG A 136 -20.45 3.74 0.86
N ARG A 137 -19.24 4.17 1.23
CA ARG A 137 -18.96 5.19 2.25
C ARG A 137 -18.96 6.58 1.65
#